data_AF-A0A6G8B1X9-F1
#
_entry.id   AF-A0A6G8B1X9-F1
#
_cell.length_a   1.000
_cell.length_b   1.000
_cell.length_c   1.000
_cell.angle_alpha   90.00
_cell.angle_beta   90.00
_cell.angle_gamma   90.00
#
_symmetry.space_group_name_H-M   'P 1'
#
loop_
_entity.id
_entity.type
_entity.pdbx_description
1 polymer ?
#
loop_
_entity_poly.entity_id
_entity_poly.type
_entity_poly.pdbx_seq_one_letter_code
_entity_poly.pdbx_strand_id
1 'polypeptide(L)'
;MRMHRCAEIRCTELIPMKYDYCQKHYEARMQRFNQQRLNSQELSSRTLRGQQKLREATQSYDETTRQELHDGFYQSKQWEKIASYVKQRDGYLDGVDGKAWDKGDLIVDHVVPRRLLGRDEQLNTDNLWLLTRSQHNHKTAVEKKLNDNQLKNISKNWWIKILKK
;
A
#
# COMPACT_ATOMS: atom_id res chain seq x y z
N MET A 1 23.37 -8.68 31.97
CA MET A 1 23.24 -8.80 30.50
C MET A 1 24.61 -9.04 29.90
N ARG A 2 24.78 -9.99 28.97
CA ARG A 2 26.06 -10.21 28.28
C ARG A 2 26.27 -9.12 27.22
N MET A 3 27.39 -8.42 27.31
CA MET A 3 27.81 -7.38 26.37
C MET A 3 29.03 -7.88 25.60
N HIS A 4 29.19 -7.43 24.36
CA HIS A 4 30.37 -7.71 23.54
C HIS A 4 30.83 -6.43 22.84
N ARG A 5 32.01 -6.45 22.23
CA ARG A 5 32.55 -5.26 21.55
C ARG A 5 31.93 -5.15 20.16
N CYS A 6 31.65 -3.92 19.73
CA CYS A 6 31.25 -3.62 18.37
C CYS A 6 32.18 -4.29 17.33
N ALA A 7 31.60 -4.89 16.28
CA ALA A 7 32.32 -5.64 15.26
C ALA A 7 33.16 -4.78 14.30
N GLU A 8 33.02 -3.45 14.35
CA GLU A 8 33.84 -2.55 13.54
C GLU A 8 35.31 -2.55 14.01
N ILE A 9 36.24 -2.65 13.05
CA ILE A 9 37.68 -2.70 13.31
C ILE A 9 38.09 -1.47 14.12
N ARG A 10 38.79 -1.70 15.24
CA ARG A 10 39.27 -0.67 16.19
C ARG A 10 38.16 0.08 16.96
N CYS A 11 36.91 -0.41 16.94
CA CYS A 11 35.89 0.06 17.87
C CYS A 11 35.96 -0.72 19.19
N THR A 12 35.95 -0.01 20.32
CA THR A 12 36.00 -0.60 21.66
C THR A 12 34.67 -0.49 22.42
N GLU A 13 33.63 0.03 21.78
CA GLU A 13 32.33 0.25 22.39
C GLU A 13 31.63 -1.08 22.75
N LEU A 14 31.10 -1.17 23.97
CA LEU A 14 30.41 -2.35 24.47
C LEU A 14 28.93 -2.27 24.15
N ILE A 15 28.43 -3.25 23.42
CA ILE A 15 27.04 -3.34 22.97
C ILE A 15 26.38 -4.64 23.44
N PRO A 16 25.05 -4.68 23.59
CA PRO A 16 24.34 -5.92 23.89
C PRO A 16 24.53 -6.98 22.80
N MET A 17 24.59 -8.26 23.18
CA MET A 17 24.70 -9.42 22.25
C MET A 17 23.66 -9.47 21.11
N LYS A 18 22.58 -8.69 21.19
CA LYS A 18 21.54 -8.58 20.14
C LYS A 18 21.95 -7.72 18.93
N TYR A 19 23.04 -6.96 19.03
CA TYR A 19 23.47 -6.05 17.97
C TYR A 19 24.95 -6.31 17.66
N ASP A 20 25.33 -6.21 16.39
CA ASP A 20 26.70 -6.41 15.96
C ASP A 20 27.53 -5.12 15.94
N TYR A 21 26.87 -3.97 15.78
CA TYR A 21 27.50 -2.66 15.66
C TYR A 21 26.90 -1.69 16.68
N CYS A 22 27.72 -0.74 17.14
CA CYS A 22 27.21 0.41 17.87
C CYS A 22 26.40 1.34 16.95
N GLN A 23 25.60 2.22 17.56
CA GLN A 23 24.70 3.11 16.83
C GLN A 23 25.43 3.91 15.74
N LYS A 24 26.60 4.47 16.08
CA LYS A 24 27.43 5.24 15.15
C LYS A 24 27.83 4.42 13.91
N HIS A 25 28.30 3.18 14.10
CA HIS A 25 28.75 2.34 12.99
C HIS A 25 27.59 1.77 12.18
N TYR A 26 26.46 1.48 12.84
CA TYR A 26 25.22 1.13 12.17
C TYR A 26 24.75 2.26 11.25
N GLU A 27 24.65 3.49 11.76
CA GLU A 27 24.25 4.66 10.98
C GLU A 27 25.19 4.93 9.81
N ALA A 28 26.50 4.91 10.03
CA ALA A 28 27.48 5.09 8.97
C ALA A 28 27.35 4.03 7.86
N ARG A 29 27.08 2.76 8.24
CA ARG A 29 26.86 1.67 7.29
C ARG A 29 25.55 1.83 6.54
N MET A 30 24.47 2.23 7.22
CA MET A 30 23.18 2.52 6.61
C MET A 30 23.25 3.71 5.65
N GLN A 31 24.00 4.76 5.98
CA GLN A 31 24.26 5.89 5.09
C GLN A 31 24.97 5.44 3.81
N ARG A 32 26.05 4.65 3.94
CA ARG A 32 26.78 4.08 2.79
C ARG A 32 25.88 3.21 1.92
N PHE A 33 25.07 2.35 2.54
CA PHE A 33 24.09 1.51 1.83
C PHE A 33 23.08 2.36 1.05
N ASN A 34 22.51 3.37 1.69
CA ASN A 34 21.56 4.28 1.05
C ASN A 34 22.19 5.04 -0.11
N GLN A 35 23.42 5.52 0.04
CA GLN A 35 24.13 6.24 -1.02
C GLN A 35 24.47 5.33 -2.20
N GLN A 36 24.92 4.10 -1.96
CA GLN A 36 25.12 3.10 -3.01
C GLN A 36 23.82 2.76 -3.75
N ARG A 37 22.71 2.65 -3.01
CA ARG A 37 21.38 2.41 -3.58
C ARG A 37 20.95 3.55 -4.50
N LEU A 38 21.11 4.81 -4.08
CA LEU A 38 20.79 5.99 -4.88
C LEU A 38 21.65 6.04 -6.15
N ASN A 39 22.97 5.86 -6.02
CA ASN A 39 23.87 5.83 -7.17
C ASN A 39 23.53 4.71 -8.15
N SER A 40 23.16 3.53 -7.64
CA SER A 40 22.75 2.39 -8.47
C SER A 40 21.44 2.68 -9.21
N GLN A 41 20.48 3.34 -8.56
CA GLN A 41 19.24 3.78 -9.20
C GLN A 41 19.50 4.82 -10.30
N GLU A 42 20.37 5.79 -10.03
CA GLU A 42 20.77 6.82 -11.00
C GLU A 42 21.51 6.22 -12.20
N LEU A 43 22.46 5.32 -11.97
CA LEU A 43 23.14 4.61 -13.06
C LEU A 43 22.16 3.77 -13.88
N SER A 44 21.23 3.08 -13.21
CA SER A 44 20.20 2.30 -13.89
C SER A 44 19.30 3.17 -14.77
N SER A 45 18.86 4.35 -14.30
CA SER A 45 18.00 5.27 -15.06
C SER A 45 18.68 5.87 -16.30
N ARG A 46 20.02 5.84 -16.36
CA ARG A 46 20.80 6.24 -17.55
C ARG A 46 20.91 5.12 -18.60
N THR A 47 20.61 3.87 -18.26
CA THR A 47 20.64 2.74 -19.21
C THR A 47 19.34 2.63 -20.00
N LEU A 48 19.40 2.20 -21.27
CA LEU A 48 18.21 1.95 -22.09
C LEU A 48 17.23 0.97 -21.42
N ARG A 49 17.74 -0.09 -20.78
CA ARG A 49 16.94 -1.08 -20.05
C ARG A 49 16.29 -0.49 -18.80
N GLY A 50 17.00 0.34 -18.04
CA GLY A 50 16.43 1.01 -16.87
C GLY A 50 15.38 2.06 -17.26
N GLN A 51 15.60 2.80 -18.34
CA GLN A 51 14.61 3.72 -18.91
C GLN A 51 13.38 2.99 -19.45
N GLN A 52 13.55 1.84 -20.07
CA GLN A 52 12.43 1.00 -20.51
C GLN A 52 11.61 0.51 -19.31
N LYS A 53 12.26 -0.05 -18.28
CA LYS A 53 11.57 -0.47 -17.04
C LYS A 53 10.85 0.68 -16.35
N LEU A 54 11.48 1.86 -16.31
CA LEU A 54 10.85 3.05 -15.74
C LEU A 54 9.63 3.45 -16.57
N ARG A 55 9.73 3.46 -17.91
CA ARG A 55 8.61 3.75 -18.80
C ARG A 55 7.47 2.75 -18.66
N GLU A 56 7.76 1.45 -18.61
CA GLU A 56 6.76 0.40 -18.37
C GLU A 56 6.07 0.59 -17.01
N ALA A 57 6.83 0.89 -15.95
CA ALA A 57 6.27 1.18 -14.64
C ALA A 57 5.41 2.45 -14.64
N THR A 58 5.87 3.54 -15.23
CA THR A 58 5.14 4.81 -15.33
C THR A 58 3.90 4.67 -16.21
N GLN A 59 4.00 4.00 -17.36
CA GLN A 59 2.86 3.74 -18.25
C GLN A 59 1.80 2.87 -17.56
N SER A 60 2.20 1.80 -16.87
CA SER A 60 1.26 0.96 -16.10
C SER A 60 0.58 1.74 -14.96
N TYR A 61 1.27 2.71 -14.36
CA TYR A 61 0.75 3.58 -13.31
C TYR A 61 -0.20 4.66 -13.87
N ASP A 62 0.16 5.27 -15.00
CA ASP A 62 -0.63 6.29 -15.68
C ASP A 62 -1.92 5.70 -16.29
N GLU A 63 -1.86 4.51 -16.89
CA GLU A 63 -3.01 3.84 -17.50
C GLU A 63 -4.06 3.38 -16.47
N THR A 64 -3.62 2.81 -15.34
CA THR A 64 -4.55 2.18 -14.38
C THR A 64 -4.91 3.05 -13.19
N THR A 65 -3.95 3.75 -12.59
CA THR A 65 -4.13 4.45 -11.30
C THR A 65 -4.38 5.95 -11.49
N ARG A 66 -3.76 6.59 -12.49
CA ARG A 66 -3.91 8.04 -12.71
C ARG A 66 -5.24 8.42 -13.35
N GLN A 67 -5.74 7.63 -14.30
CA GLN A 67 -7.08 7.84 -14.86
C GLN A 67 -8.15 7.76 -13.76
N GLU A 68 -8.03 6.79 -12.85
CA GLU A 68 -9.00 6.66 -11.76
C GLU A 68 -9.00 7.86 -10.78
N LEU A 69 -7.86 8.48 -10.55
CA LEU A 69 -7.75 9.61 -9.62
C LEU A 69 -8.05 10.98 -10.26
N HIS A 70 -7.91 11.11 -11.58
CA HIS A 70 -8.03 12.38 -12.30
C HIS A 70 -9.45 12.68 -12.81
N ASP A 71 -10.33 11.69 -12.89
CA ASP A 71 -11.73 11.88 -13.33
C ASP A 71 -12.61 12.65 -12.33
N GLY A 72 -12.06 13.11 -11.20
CA GLY A 72 -12.78 13.89 -10.21
C GLY A 72 -13.80 13.08 -9.39
N PHE A 73 -13.93 11.77 -9.64
CA PHE A 73 -14.92 10.90 -9.00
C PHE A 73 -14.85 10.97 -7.47
N TYR A 74 -13.65 10.77 -6.91
CA TYR A 74 -13.45 10.78 -5.46
C TYR A 74 -13.57 12.17 -4.83
N GLN A 75 -13.49 13.23 -5.65
CA GLN A 75 -13.71 14.63 -5.25
C GLN A 75 -15.18 15.07 -5.47
N SER A 76 -16.03 14.21 -6.04
CA SER A 76 -17.42 14.55 -6.31
C SER A 76 -18.27 14.57 -5.04
N LYS A 77 -19.24 15.49 -4.97
CA LYS A 77 -20.23 15.55 -3.87
C LYS A 77 -21.08 14.28 -3.77
N GLN A 78 -21.29 13.59 -4.89
CA GLN A 78 -22.03 12.32 -4.92
C GLN A 78 -21.25 11.23 -4.17
N TRP A 79 -19.96 11.08 -4.47
CA TRP A 79 -19.10 10.15 -3.74
C TRP A 79 -19.01 10.49 -2.25
N GLU A 80 -18.81 11.76 -1.91
CA GLU A 80 -18.75 12.20 -0.50
C GLU A 80 -20.01 11.80 0.29
N LYS A 81 -21.19 11.97 -0.31
CA LYS A 81 -22.47 11.58 0.28
C LYS A 81 -22.60 10.06 0.42
N ILE A 82 -22.25 9.30 -0.61
CA ILE A 82 -22.31 7.83 -0.60
C ILE A 82 -21.29 7.25 0.40
N ALA A 83 -20.06 7.75 0.41
CA ALA A 83 -19.04 7.31 1.36
C ALA A 83 -19.47 7.59 2.81
N SER A 84 -20.06 8.76 3.06
CA SER A 84 -20.61 9.10 4.38
C SER A 84 -21.78 8.20 4.77
N TYR A 85 -22.65 7.84 3.82
CA TYR A 85 -23.74 6.90 4.03
C TYR A 85 -23.22 5.48 4.35
N VAL A 86 -22.26 4.95 3.57
CA VAL A 86 -21.67 3.62 3.81
C VAL A 86 -21.01 3.54 5.18
N LYS A 87 -20.28 4.59 5.60
CA LYS A 87 -19.69 4.68 6.94
C LYS A 87 -20.74 4.57 8.05
N GLN A 88 -21.88 5.25 7.89
CA GLN A 88 -22.98 5.22 8.85
C GLN A 88 -23.74 3.89 8.83
N ARG A 89 -24.04 3.34 7.63
CA ARG A 89 -24.70 2.04 7.44
C ARG A 89 -23.93 0.92 8.13
N ASP A 90 -22.61 0.90 7.95
CA ASP A 90 -21.73 -0.14 8.48
C ASP A 90 -21.27 0.18 9.92
N GLY A 91 -21.80 1.24 10.55
CA GLY A 91 -21.54 1.58 11.94
C GLY A 91 -20.07 1.85 12.29
N TYR A 92 -19.27 2.29 11.30
CA TYR A 92 -17.81 2.43 11.44
C TYR A 92 -17.12 1.13 11.90
N LEU A 93 -17.64 -0.02 11.48
CA LEU A 93 -17.03 -1.32 11.69
C LEU A 93 -16.16 -1.69 10.49
N ASP A 94 -14.96 -2.20 10.75
CA ASP A 94 -14.09 -2.74 9.69
C ASP A 94 -14.74 -3.95 9.00
N GLY A 95 -14.74 -3.94 7.66
CA GLY A 95 -15.34 -4.99 6.83
C GLY A 95 -14.58 -6.32 6.84
N VAL A 96 -13.38 -6.38 7.44
CA VAL A 96 -12.57 -7.60 7.54
C VAL A 96 -12.62 -8.21 8.94
N ASP A 97 -12.31 -7.44 9.98
CA ASP A 97 -12.22 -7.93 11.35
C ASP A 97 -13.40 -7.53 12.26
N GLY A 98 -14.30 -6.67 11.79
CA GLY A 98 -15.50 -6.25 12.51
C GLY A 98 -15.24 -5.31 13.68
N LYS A 99 -14.02 -4.77 13.84
CA LYS A 99 -13.70 -3.83 14.92
C LYS A 99 -14.27 -2.45 14.63
N ALA A 100 -14.73 -1.77 15.67
CA ALA A 100 -15.12 -0.37 15.61
C ALA A 100 -13.88 0.53 15.56
N TRP A 101 -13.98 1.59 14.75
CA TRP A 101 -12.94 2.61 14.60
C TRP A 101 -13.53 4.01 14.77
N ASP A 102 -12.66 4.98 15.07
CA ASP A 102 -13.07 6.38 15.16
C ASP A 102 -13.43 6.96 13.79
N LYS A 103 -14.16 8.08 13.83
CA LYS A 103 -14.59 8.82 12.64
C LYS A 103 -13.38 9.33 11.86
N GLY A 104 -12.98 8.59 10.82
CA GLY A 104 -11.92 9.01 9.90
C GLY A 104 -10.91 7.92 9.57
N ASP A 105 -10.84 6.87 10.39
CA ASP A 105 -9.81 5.84 10.24
C ASP A 105 -10.15 4.77 9.19
N LEU A 106 -11.43 4.69 8.81
CA LEU A 106 -11.94 3.78 7.80
C LEU A 106 -12.08 4.47 6.43
N ILE A 107 -11.56 3.79 5.42
CA ILE A 107 -11.62 4.11 4.01
C ILE A 107 -12.80 3.33 3.42
N VAL A 108 -13.62 4.01 2.62
CA VAL A 108 -14.65 3.35 1.80
C VAL A 108 -13.97 2.92 0.51
N ASP A 109 -13.94 1.62 0.25
CA ASP A 109 -13.30 1.03 -0.92
C ASP A 109 -14.31 0.22 -1.74
N HIS A 110 -13.99 -0.06 -3.00
CA HIS A 110 -14.79 -0.93 -3.85
C HIS A 110 -14.36 -2.39 -3.70
N VAL A 111 -15.31 -3.34 -3.64
CA VAL A 111 -15.01 -4.78 -3.60
C VAL A 111 -14.49 -5.25 -4.96
N VAL A 112 -15.19 -4.89 -6.04
CA VAL A 112 -14.73 -4.96 -7.43
C VAL A 112 -14.15 -3.60 -7.82
N PRO A 113 -12.90 -3.51 -8.30
CA PRO A 113 -12.25 -2.24 -8.60
C PRO A 113 -13.03 -1.35 -9.58
N ARG A 114 -12.99 -0.04 -9.34
CA ARG A 114 -13.80 0.95 -10.06
C ARG A 114 -13.58 0.94 -11.58
N ARG A 115 -12.34 0.77 -12.08
CA ARG A 115 -12.04 0.64 -13.53
C ARG A 115 -12.77 -0.49 -14.23
N LEU A 116 -13.28 -1.49 -13.49
CA LEU A 116 -13.97 -2.65 -14.06
C LEU A 116 -15.50 -2.50 -14.06
N LEU A 117 -16.02 -1.40 -13.51
CA LEU A 117 -17.44 -1.13 -13.32
C LEU A 117 -17.98 -0.13 -14.35
N GLY A 118 -19.25 -0.32 -14.74
CA GLY A 118 -20.00 0.70 -15.44
C GLY A 118 -20.24 1.93 -14.56
N ARG A 119 -20.47 3.12 -15.15
CA ARG A 119 -20.65 4.37 -14.40
C ARG A 119 -21.75 4.29 -13.32
N ASP A 120 -22.84 3.60 -13.63
CA ASP A 120 -23.97 3.44 -12.71
C ASP A 120 -23.64 2.52 -11.51
N GLU A 121 -22.72 1.57 -11.71
CA GLU A 121 -22.31 0.61 -10.68
C GLU A 121 -21.25 1.18 -9.74
N GLN A 122 -20.55 2.26 -10.13
CA GLN A 122 -19.49 2.87 -9.32
C GLN A 122 -20.00 3.46 -7.99
N LEU A 123 -21.29 3.84 -7.95
CA LEU A 123 -21.96 4.36 -6.75
C LEU A 123 -22.83 3.31 -6.05
N ASN A 124 -22.84 2.06 -6.54
CA ASN A 124 -23.59 0.99 -5.92
C ASN A 124 -23.01 0.65 -4.53
N THR A 125 -23.80 0.86 -3.49
CA THR A 125 -23.40 0.67 -2.10
C THR A 125 -23.11 -0.79 -1.73
N ASP A 126 -23.62 -1.75 -2.50
CA ASP A 126 -23.39 -3.18 -2.28
C ASP A 126 -21.97 -3.61 -2.68
N ASN A 127 -21.36 -2.86 -3.61
CA ASN A 127 -19.96 -3.02 -3.98
C ASN A 127 -19.01 -2.21 -3.09
N LEU A 128 -19.52 -1.54 -2.03
CA LEU A 128 -18.72 -0.71 -1.13
C LEU A 128 -18.61 -1.34 0.25
N TRP A 129 -17.42 -1.22 0.84
CA TRP A 129 -17.13 -1.68 2.20
C TRP A 129 -16.08 -0.81 2.88
N LEU A 130 -16.00 -0.92 4.20
CA LEU A 130 -15.05 -0.19 5.03
C LEU A 130 -13.78 -1.02 5.25
N LEU A 131 -12.62 -0.37 5.11
CA LEU A 131 -11.31 -0.95 5.37
C LEU A 131 -10.43 0.02 6.14
N THR A 132 -9.55 -0.51 6.98
CA THR A 132 -8.41 0.27 7.50
C THR A 132 -7.40 0.56 6.39
N ARG A 133 -6.56 1.58 6.58
CA ARG A 133 -5.48 1.91 5.64
C ARG A 133 -4.53 0.73 5.38
N SER A 134 -4.24 -0.09 6.39
CA SER A 134 -3.37 -1.25 6.23
C SER A 134 -4.01 -2.33 5.35
N GLN A 135 -5.31 -2.58 5.50
CA GLN A 135 -6.02 -3.57 4.69
C GLN A 135 -6.22 -3.08 3.26
N HIS A 136 -6.55 -1.80 3.07
CA HIS A 136 -6.65 -1.20 1.75
C HIS A 136 -5.33 -1.32 0.98
N ASN A 137 -4.19 -0.96 1.59
CA ASN A 137 -2.88 -1.11 0.96
C ASN A 137 -2.57 -2.58 0.60
N HIS A 138 -2.95 -3.53 1.45
CA HIS A 138 -2.79 -4.96 1.17
C HIS A 138 -3.66 -5.37 -0.02
N LYS A 139 -4.94 -4.95 -0.04
CA LYS A 139 -5.87 -5.20 -1.15
C LYS A 139 -5.31 -4.68 -2.46
N THR A 140 -4.87 -3.42 -2.52
CA THR A 140 -4.24 -2.84 -3.73
C THR A 140 -3.02 -3.65 -4.18
N ALA A 141 -2.21 -4.17 -3.26
CA ALA A 141 -1.06 -5.01 -3.61
C ALA A 141 -1.45 -6.38 -4.17
N VAL A 142 -2.58 -6.95 -3.74
CA VAL A 142 -3.13 -8.21 -4.26
C VAL A 142 -3.80 -7.98 -5.61
N GLU A 143 -4.57 -6.90 -5.77
CA GLU A 143 -5.22 -6.54 -7.03
C GLU A 143 -4.23 -6.40 -8.18
N LYS A 144 -3.05 -5.81 -7.93
CA LYS A 144 -1.97 -5.69 -8.91
C LYS A 144 -1.42 -7.03 -9.41
N LYS A 145 -1.66 -8.13 -8.70
CA LYS A 145 -1.21 -9.48 -9.06
C LYS A 145 -2.28 -10.30 -9.78
N LEU A 146 -3.53 -9.84 -9.75
CA LEU A 146 -4.67 -10.55 -10.32
C LEU A 146 -5.04 -9.98 -11.67
N ASN A 147 -5.63 -10.81 -12.54
CA ASN A 147 -6.18 -10.33 -13.80
C ASN A 147 -7.60 -9.78 -13.62
N ASP A 148 -8.05 -8.96 -14.57
CA ASP A 148 -9.34 -8.28 -14.47
C ASP A 148 -10.55 -9.24 -14.45
N ASN A 149 -10.45 -10.40 -15.14
CA ASN A 149 -11.49 -11.43 -15.10
C ASN A 149 -11.61 -12.08 -13.71
N GLN A 150 -10.49 -12.30 -13.02
CA GLN A 150 -10.49 -12.77 -11.64
C GLN A 150 -11.11 -11.71 -10.74
N LEU A 151 -10.69 -10.44 -10.87
CA LEU A 151 -11.17 -9.34 -10.03
C LEU A 151 -12.68 -9.12 -10.10
N LYS A 152 -13.31 -9.31 -11.27
CA LYS A 152 -14.76 -9.23 -11.42
C LYS A 152 -15.53 -10.33 -10.67
N ASN A 153 -14.91 -11.48 -10.46
CA ASN A 153 -15.55 -12.66 -9.87
C ASN A 153 -15.16 -12.91 -8.40
N ILE A 154 -14.29 -12.08 -7.83
CA ILE A 154 -13.87 -12.23 -6.44
C ILE A 154 -14.98 -11.75 -5.51
N SER A 155 -15.37 -12.62 -4.57
CA SER A 155 -16.36 -12.29 -3.55
C SER A 155 -15.74 -11.56 -2.36
N LYS A 156 -16.55 -10.78 -1.65
CA LYS A 156 -16.19 -10.14 -0.37
C LYS A 156 -15.62 -11.16 0.63
N ASN A 157 -16.20 -12.35 0.72
CA ASN A 157 -15.73 -13.42 1.61
C ASN A 157 -14.32 -13.90 1.29
N TRP A 158 -13.93 -13.92 0.01
CA TRP A 158 -12.57 -14.25 -0.38
C TRP A 158 -11.61 -13.15 0.08
N TRP A 159 -11.97 -11.88 -0.11
CA TRP A 159 -11.15 -10.77 0.38
C TRP A 159 -10.96 -10.79 1.90
N ILE A 160 -12.02 -11.08 2.66
CA ILE A 160 -11.92 -11.22 4.12
C ILE A 160 -10.86 -12.27 4.50
N LYS A 161 -10.82 -13.42 3.82
CA LYS A 161 -9.82 -14.47 4.09
C LYS A 161 -8.40 -14.02 3.80
N ILE A 162 -8.19 -13.22 2.75
CA ILE A 162 -6.85 -12.77 2.32
C ILE A 162 -6.36 -11.59 3.18
N LEU A 163 -7.26 -10.68 3.55
CA LEU A 163 -6.91 -9.46 4.29
C LEU A 163 -6.85 -9.68 5.80
N LYS A 164 -7.45 -10.76 6.31
CA LYS A 164 -7.37 -11.16 7.71
C LYS A 164 -5.96 -11.64 8.03
N LYS A 165 -5.30 -10.93 8.94
CA LYS A 165 -4.02 -11.33 9.53
C LYS A 165 -4.24 -12.31 10.67
#